data_AF-A0A7V0IUJ6-F1
#
_entry.id   AF-A0A7V0IUJ6-F1
#
_cell.length_a   1.000
_cell.length_b   1.000
_cell.length_c   1.000
_cell.angle_alpha   90.00
_cell.angle_beta   90.00
_cell.angle_gamma   90.00
#
_symmetry.space_group_name_H-M   'P 1'
#
loop_
_entity.id
_entity.type
_entity.pdbx_description
1 polymer ?
#
loop_
_entity_poly.entity_id
_entity_poly.type
_entity_poly.pdbx_seq_one_letter_code
_entity_poly.pdbx_strand_id
1 'polypeptide(L)'
;MTRRERLREELVAEIKNAARTRLNEAGAAELSLRGIARDVGMSPASLYTYFDGLDDVITALIVDSFDDQAAAIRVAAAGARSVQTRLRRATVAYRDWAHKHPEEFRLLYESPIAGYQAPEDGPTVDAAIRVMTPFMELLHEAWTTGEIEAPPPGPPIDTKAT
;
A
#
# COMPACT_ATOMS: atom_id res chain seq x y z
N MET A 1 9.48 14.67 -19.91
CA MET A 1 8.02 14.57 -19.81
C MET A 1 7.35 15.49 -20.83
N THR A 2 6.57 14.93 -21.73
CA THR A 2 5.78 15.67 -22.74
C THR A 2 4.45 16.13 -22.14
N ARG A 3 3.78 17.10 -22.80
CA ARG A 3 2.42 17.52 -22.42
C ARG A 3 1.44 16.35 -22.40
N ARG A 4 1.59 15.40 -23.33
CA ARG A 4 0.74 14.21 -23.44
C ARG A 4 0.95 13.25 -22.27
N GLU A 5 2.21 13.05 -21.86
CA GLU A 5 2.55 12.21 -20.70
C GLU A 5 1.95 12.79 -19.41
N ARG A 6 2.13 14.10 -19.17
CA ARG A 6 1.54 14.76 -18.00
C ARG A 6 0.02 14.65 -17.95
N LEU A 7 -0.67 14.88 -19.07
CA LEU A 7 -2.13 14.72 -19.14
C LEU A 7 -2.55 13.27 -18.86
N ARG A 8 -1.76 12.29 -19.31
CA ARG A 8 -2.03 10.89 -19.00
C ARG A 8 -1.89 10.60 -17.51
N GLU A 9 -0.83 11.09 -16.88
CA GLU A 9 -0.60 10.94 -15.44
C GLU A 9 -1.70 11.60 -14.60
N GLU A 10 -2.12 12.81 -14.97
CA GLU A 10 -3.21 13.54 -14.32
C GLU A 10 -4.52 12.74 -14.37
N LEU A 11 -4.86 12.17 -15.52
CA LEU A 11 -6.07 11.35 -15.68
C LEU A 11 -5.98 10.02 -14.93
N VAL A 12 -4.81 9.38 -14.89
CA VAL A 12 -4.61 8.17 -14.08
C VAL A 12 -4.79 8.48 -12.60
N ALA A 13 -4.25 9.61 -12.11
CA ALA A 13 -4.45 10.04 -10.74
C ALA A 13 -5.92 10.34 -10.44
N GLU A 14 -6.65 10.98 -11.36
CA GLU A 14 -8.09 11.24 -11.23
C GLU A 14 -8.90 9.93 -11.13
N ILE A 15 -8.63 8.95 -12.00
CA ILE A 15 -9.27 7.63 -11.96
C ILE A 15 -9.01 6.93 -10.62
N LYS A 16 -7.76 6.93 -10.14
CA LYS A 16 -7.39 6.31 -8.87
C LYS A 16 -8.03 7.01 -7.68
N ASN A 17 -8.12 8.34 -7.71
CA ASN A 17 -8.81 9.11 -6.68
C ASN A 17 -10.30 8.78 -6.62
N ALA A 18 -10.98 8.70 -7.77
CA ALA A 18 -12.38 8.29 -7.81
C ALA A 18 -12.58 6.87 -7.27
N ALA A 19 -11.72 5.93 -7.65
CA ALA A 19 -11.76 4.57 -7.14
C ALA A 19 -11.52 4.51 -5.61
N ARG A 20 -10.57 5.29 -5.09
CA ARG A 20 -10.30 5.41 -3.65
C ARG A 20 -11.49 6.01 -2.90
N THR A 21 -12.15 7.03 -3.44
CA THR A 21 -13.38 7.59 -2.85
C THR A 21 -14.47 6.53 -2.73
N ARG A 22 -14.72 5.76 -3.80
CA ARG A 22 -15.69 4.66 -3.75
C ARG A 22 -15.32 3.59 -2.72
N LEU A 23 -14.05 3.21 -2.66
CA LEU A 23 -13.54 2.28 -1.66
C LEU A 23 -13.85 2.77 -0.24
N ASN A 24 -13.56 4.04 0.04
CA ASN A 24 -13.76 4.63 1.36
C ASN A 24 -15.23 4.84 1.74
N GLU A 25 -16.12 4.99 0.75
CA GLU A 25 -17.56 5.19 0.99
C GLU A 25 -18.35 3.90 1.09
N ALA A 26 -17.99 2.89 0.29
CA ALA A 26 -18.82 1.69 0.08
C ALA A 26 -18.06 0.36 0.21
N GLY A 27 -16.75 0.41 0.44
CA GLY A 27 -15.90 -0.77 0.54
C GLY A 27 -15.53 -1.39 -0.81
N ALA A 28 -14.62 -2.35 -0.77
CA ALA A 28 -14.05 -2.95 -1.98
C ALA A 28 -15.06 -3.75 -2.82
N ALA A 29 -16.09 -4.32 -2.21
CA ALA A 29 -17.12 -5.10 -2.89
C ALA A 29 -17.97 -4.26 -3.87
N GLU A 30 -18.06 -2.96 -3.65
CA GLU A 30 -18.84 -2.01 -4.47
C GLU A 30 -18.00 -1.32 -5.55
N LEU A 31 -16.72 -1.69 -5.67
CA LEU A 31 -15.85 -1.23 -6.74
C LEU A 31 -16.29 -1.83 -8.07
N SER A 32 -16.49 -0.97 -9.06
CA SER A 32 -16.76 -1.40 -10.42
C SER A 32 -16.20 -0.39 -11.41
N LEU A 33 -15.67 -0.89 -12.53
CA LEU A 33 -15.09 -0.06 -13.58
C LEU A 33 -16.09 0.96 -14.13
N ARG A 34 -17.36 0.56 -14.23
CA ARG A 34 -18.45 1.43 -14.67
C ARG A 34 -18.79 2.52 -13.65
N GLY A 35 -18.74 2.20 -12.35
CA GLY A 35 -18.92 3.19 -11.29
C GLY A 35 -17.81 4.24 -11.35
N ILE A 36 -16.56 3.80 -11.42
CA ILE A 36 -15.40 4.69 -11.51
C ILE A 36 -15.47 5.57 -12.77
N ALA A 37 -15.78 5.00 -13.94
CA ALA A 37 -15.92 5.76 -15.18
C ALA A 37 -16.98 6.87 -15.08
N ARG A 38 -18.11 6.59 -14.42
CA ARG A 38 -19.16 7.58 -14.18
C ARG A 38 -18.65 8.72 -13.30
N ASP A 39 -17.90 8.40 -12.24
CA ASP A 39 -17.44 9.37 -11.25
C ASP A 39 -16.41 10.35 -11.85
N VAL A 40 -15.63 9.92 -12.85
CA VAL A 40 -14.70 10.79 -13.61
C VAL A 40 -15.26 11.32 -14.93
N GLY A 41 -16.56 11.13 -15.21
CA GLY A 41 -17.22 11.63 -16.43
C GLY A 41 -16.73 10.98 -17.73
N MET A 42 -16.16 9.77 -17.66
CA MET A 42 -15.66 9.03 -18.81
C MET A 42 -16.63 7.94 -19.27
N SER A 43 -16.51 7.55 -20.55
CA SER A 43 -17.11 6.31 -21.02
C SER A 43 -16.31 5.10 -20.49
N PRO A 44 -16.94 3.93 -20.27
CA PRO A 44 -16.20 2.71 -19.94
C PRO A 44 -15.12 2.36 -20.96
N ALA A 45 -15.38 2.59 -22.26
CA ALA A 45 -14.41 2.37 -23.32
C ALA A 45 -13.17 3.27 -23.20
N SER A 46 -13.34 4.52 -22.76
CA SER A 46 -12.22 5.44 -22.52
C SER A 46 -11.35 4.98 -21.37
N LEU A 47 -11.96 4.45 -20.30
CA LEU A 47 -11.23 3.99 -19.11
C LEU A 47 -10.35 2.77 -19.41
N TYR A 48 -10.77 1.89 -20.32
CA TYR A 48 -9.94 0.79 -20.83
C TYR A 48 -8.64 1.24 -21.53
N THR A 49 -8.48 2.53 -21.85
CA THR A 49 -7.21 3.05 -22.41
C THR A 49 -6.15 3.27 -21.32
N TYR A 50 -6.55 3.23 -20.04
CA TYR A 50 -5.70 3.50 -18.88
C TYR A 50 -5.48 2.28 -17.99
N PHE A 51 -6.50 1.41 -17.89
CA PHE A 51 -6.49 0.18 -17.10
C PHE A 51 -7.16 -0.93 -17.90
N ASP A 52 -6.58 -2.13 -17.97
CA ASP A 52 -7.13 -3.24 -18.77
C ASP A 52 -8.35 -3.88 -18.09
N GLY A 53 -8.55 -3.60 -16.80
CA GLY A 53 -9.73 -4.03 -16.07
C GLY A 53 -9.80 -3.46 -14.66
N LEU A 54 -10.79 -3.95 -13.90
CA LEU A 54 -10.97 -3.58 -12.50
C LEU A 54 -9.78 -4.04 -11.65
N ASP A 55 -9.20 -5.21 -11.95
CA ASP A 55 -8.07 -5.77 -11.21
C ASP A 55 -6.83 -4.86 -11.28
N ASP A 56 -6.58 -4.20 -12.41
CA ASP A 56 -5.47 -3.24 -12.51
C ASP A 56 -5.72 -2.01 -11.66
N VAL A 57 -6.97 -1.55 -11.58
CA VAL A 57 -7.34 -0.42 -10.69
C VAL A 57 -7.16 -0.83 -9.23
N ILE A 58 -7.63 -2.01 -8.85
CA ILE A 58 -7.46 -2.55 -7.48
C ILE A 58 -5.97 -2.69 -7.16
N THR A 59 -5.18 -3.22 -8.08
CA THR A 59 -3.72 -3.35 -7.94
C THR A 59 -3.08 -1.97 -7.72
N ALA A 60 -3.47 -0.96 -8.50
CA ALA A 60 -2.98 0.39 -8.34
C ALA A 60 -3.41 1.04 -7.00
N LEU A 61 -4.59 0.73 -6.49
CA LEU A 61 -5.03 1.16 -5.16
C LEU A 61 -4.20 0.50 -4.06
N ILE A 62 -3.97 -0.81 -4.14
CA ILE A 62 -3.13 -1.55 -3.18
C ILE A 62 -1.73 -0.96 -3.13
N VAL A 63 -1.11 -0.75 -4.29
CA VAL A 63 0.24 -0.15 -4.39
C VAL A 63 0.27 1.22 -3.73
N ASP A 64 -0.70 2.09 -4.05
CA ASP A 64 -0.74 3.43 -3.46
C ASP A 64 -0.98 3.42 -1.95
N SER A 65 -1.85 2.53 -1.46
CA SER A 65 -2.14 2.45 -0.03
C SER A 65 -0.92 1.94 0.74
N PHE A 66 -0.19 0.96 0.21
CA PHE A 66 1.10 0.55 0.78
C PHE A 66 2.14 1.68 0.74
N ASP A 67 2.22 2.42 -0.37
CA ASP A 67 3.17 3.54 -0.51
C ASP A 67 2.87 4.68 0.46
N ASP A 68 1.60 5.03 0.63
CA ASP A 68 1.15 6.04 1.60
C ASP A 68 1.43 5.59 3.05
N GLN A 69 1.16 4.32 3.39
CA GLN A 69 1.49 3.76 4.69
C GLN A 69 3.01 3.77 4.95
N ALA A 70 3.81 3.34 3.97
CA ALA A 70 5.27 3.35 4.06
C ALA A 70 5.82 4.77 4.24
N ALA A 71 5.26 5.75 3.52
CA ALA A 71 5.63 7.16 3.65
C ALA A 71 5.32 7.69 5.06
N ALA A 72 4.12 7.42 5.59
CA ALA A 72 3.75 7.83 6.94
C ALA A 72 4.71 7.27 8.01
N ILE A 73 5.11 6.01 7.87
CA ILE A 73 6.07 5.33 8.76
C ILE A 73 7.45 5.97 8.67
N ARG A 74 7.98 6.18 7.46
CA ARG A 74 9.30 6.82 7.24
C ARG A 74 9.35 8.22 7.82
N VAL A 75 8.32 9.04 7.57
CA VAL A 75 8.23 10.42 8.08
C VAL A 75 8.23 10.43 9.60
N ALA A 76 7.45 9.56 10.25
CA ALA A 76 7.41 9.48 11.71
C ALA A 76 8.75 9.02 12.33
N ALA A 77 9.42 8.07 11.68
CA ALA A 77 10.72 7.56 12.11
C ALA A 77 11.83 8.63 11.98
N ALA A 78 11.83 9.47 10.94
CA ALA A 78 12.87 10.46 10.71
C ALA A 78 12.99 11.54 11.81
N GLY A 79 11.94 11.75 12.62
CA GLY A 79 11.87 12.84 13.59
C GLY A 79 12.58 12.63 14.94
N ALA A 80 13.37 11.56 15.14
CA ALA A 80 14.00 11.25 16.43
C ALA A 80 15.45 10.76 16.31
N ARG A 81 16.24 10.94 17.37
CA ARG A 81 17.68 10.57 17.39
C ARG A 81 17.94 9.12 17.79
N SER A 82 17.25 8.58 18.81
CA SER A 82 17.51 7.20 19.25
C SER A 82 16.74 6.18 18.41
N VAL A 83 17.36 5.04 18.10
CA VAL A 83 16.75 3.95 17.33
C VAL A 83 15.47 3.49 18.01
N GLN A 84 15.49 3.30 19.34
CA GLN A 84 14.32 2.93 20.13
C GLN A 84 13.14 3.91 19.95
N THR A 85 13.40 5.22 19.94
CA THR A 85 12.33 6.21 19.75
C THR A 85 11.81 6.19 18.32
N ARG A 86 12.69 6.01 17.33
CA ARG A 86 12.31 5.90 15.92
C ARG A 86 11.45 4.66 15.66
N LEU A 87 11.83 3.50 16.20
CA LEU A 87 11.03 2.27 16.16
C LEU A 87 9.65 2.49 16.77
N ARG A 88 9.59 3.06 17.98
CA ARG A 88 8.29 3.37 18.62
C ARG A 88 7.42 4.27 17.74
N ARG A 89 8.00 5.32 17.14
CA ARG A 89 7.27 6.25 16.26
C ARG A 89 6.81 5.57 14.97
N ALA A 90 7.64 4.74 14.36
CA ALA A 90 7.28 3.93 13.19
C ALA A 90 6.08 3.02 13.50
N THR A 91 6.10 2.31 14.64
CA THR A 91 5.00 1.43 15.06
C THR A 91 3.72 2.21 15.34
N VAL A 92 3.81 3.37 16.00
CA VAL A 92 2.65 4.24 16.23
C VAL A 92 2.10 4.76 14.91
N ALA A 93 2.94 5.18 13.97
CA ALA A 93 2.51 5.65 12.66
C ALA A 93 1.81 4.57 11.83
N TYR A 94 2.31 3.33 11.85
CA TYR A 94 1.64 2.18 11.24
C TYR A 94 0.20 2.04 11.77
N ARG A 95 0.05 2.06 13.10
CA ARG A 95 -1.27 1.95 13.76
C ARG A 95 -2.16 3.16 13.48
N ASP A 96 -1.61 4.36 13.53
CA ASP A 96 -2.37 5.59 13.30
C ASP A 96 -2.85 5.70 11.85
N TRP A 97 -2.04 5.24 10.89
CA TRP A 97 -2.45 5.13 9.50
C TRP A 97 -3.62 4.16 9.35
N ALA A 98 -3.54 2.97 9.94
CA ALA A 98 -4.61 1.98 9.88
C ALA A 98 -5.96 2.51 10.40
N HIS A 99 -5.94 3.32 11.47
CA HIS A 99 -7.16 3.95 12.00
C HIS A 99 -7.67 5.11 11.14
N LYS A 100 -6.80 5.86 10.47
CA LYS A 100 -7.20 6.97 9.59
C LYS A 100 -7.71 6.49 8.24
N HIS A 101 -7.23 5.35 7.77
CA HIS A 101 -7.55 4.77 6.47
C HIS A 101 -8.15 3.36 6.63
N PRO A 102 -9.31 3.20 7.29
CA PRO A 102 -9.84 1.89 7.63
C PRO A 102 -10.11 1.03 6.39
N GLU A 103 -10.79 1.55 5.36
CA GLU A 103 -11.10 0.75 4.15
C GLU A 103 -9.86 0.41 3.33
N GLU A 104 -8.88 1.30 3.27
CA GLU A 104 -7.58 1.00 2.65
C GLU A 104 -6.83 -0.07 3.47
N PHE A 105 -6.88 -0.01 4.80
CA PHE A 105 -6.29 -1.05 5.64
C PHE A 105 -6.98 -2.41 5.44
N ARG A 106 -8.32 -2.44 5.28
CA ARG A 106 -9.04 -3.66 4.92
C ARG A 106 -8.61 -4.21 3.58
N LEU A 107 -8.49 -3.33 2.58
CA LEU A 107 -8.01 -3.69 1.25
C LEU A 107 -6.64 -4.38 1.29
N LEU A 108 -5.73 -3.91 2.15
CA LEU A 108 -4.37 -4.44 2.24
C LEU A 108 -4.26 -5.75 3.04
N TYR A 109 -5.02 -5.88 4.14
CA TYR A 109 -4.75 -6.89 5.17
C TYR A 109 -5.94 -7.78 5.54
N GLU A 110 -7.17 -7.46 5.09
CA GLU A 110 -8.35 -8.28 5.35
C GLU A 110 -8.66 -9.26 4.20
N SER A 111 -9.89 -9.80 4.18
CA SER A 111 -10.29 -10.86 3.27
C SER A 111 -10.08 -10.47 1.80
N PRO A 112 -9.60 -11.41 0.96
CA PRO A 112 -9.39 -11.15 -0.47
C PRO A 112 -10.67 -10.62 -1.14
N ILE A 113 -10.51 -9.65 -2.03
CA ILE A 113 -11.62 -9.22 -2.89
C ILE A 113 -12.03 -10.38 -3.78
N ALA A 114 -13.32 -10.70 -3.78
CA ALA A 114 -13.85 -11.81 -4.58
C ALA A 114 -13.52 -11.62 -6.07
N GLY A 115 -12.79 -12.59 -6.64
CA GLY A 115 -12.40 -12.58 -8.06
C GLY A 115 -11.12 -11.79 -8.37
N TYR A 116 -10.59 -11.00 -7.44
CA TYR A 116 -9.30 -10.34 -7.62
C TYR A 116 -8.15 -11.29 -7.29
N GLN A 117 -7.10 -11.27 -8.12
CA GLN A 117 -5.84 -11.95 -7.83
C GLN A 117 -4.69 -10.94 -8.02
N ALA A 118 -3.94 -10.69 -6.96
CA ALA A 118 -2.72 -9.89 -7.07
C ALA A 118 -1.69 -10.66 -7.92
N PRO A 119 -0.97 -10.01 -8.84
CA PRO A 119 0.07 -10.68 -9.62
C PRO A 119 1.17 -11.26 -8.72
N GLU A 120 1.52 -12.53 -8.93
CA GLU A 120 2.68 -13.16 -8.28
C GLU A 120 3.95 -12.37 -8.60
N ASP A 121 4.80 -12.15 -7.59
CA ASP A 121 6.03 -11.33 -7.70
C ASP A 121 5.80 -9.96 -8.37
N GLY A 122 4.60 -9.42 -8.17
CA GLY A 122 4.14 -8.19 -8.82
C GLY A 122 4.36 -6.91 -8.00
N PRO A 123 3.84 -5.78 -8.50
CA PRO A 123 4.03 -4.47 -7.87
C PRO A 123 3.44 -4.38 -6.45
N THR A 124 2.46 -5.22 -6.11
CA THR A 124 1.88 -5.31 -4.77
C THR A 124 2.86 -5.91 -3.77
N VAL A 125 3.68 -6.88 -4.17
CA VAL A 125 4.73 -7.49 -3.34
C VAL A 125 5.80 -6.45 -3.05
N ASP A 126 6.28 -5.75 -4.07
CA ASP A 126 7.26 -4.67 -3.92
C ASP A 126 6.75 -3.56 -2.98
N ALA A 127 5.46 -3.21 -3.09
CA ALA A 127 4.84 -2.20 -2.24
C ALA A 127 4.72 -2.66 -0.78
N ALA A 128 4.32 -3.92 -0.54
CA ALA A 128 4.28 -4.50 0.80
C ALA A 128 5.67 -4.50 1.46
N ILE A 129 6.73 -4.83 0.71
CA ILE A 129 8.12 -4.78 1.19
C ILE A 129 8.51 -3.36 1.64
N ARG A 130 8.06 -2.32 0.92
CA ARG A 130 8.36 -0.92 1.26
C ARG A 130 7.79 -0.49 2.62
N VAL A 131 6.69 -1.09 3.07
CA VAL A 131 6.14 -0.84 4.42
C VAL A 131 7.04 -1.39 5.52
N MET A 132 7.61 -2.58 5.31
CA MET A 132 8.47 -3.25 6.31
C MET A 132 9.90 -2.71 6.32
N THR A 133 10.36 -2.18 5.20
CA THR A 133 11.74 -1.67 5.02
C THR A 133 12.21 -0.74 6.16
N PRO A 134 11.46 0.29 6.59
CA PRO A 134 11.91 1.19 7.66
C PRO A 134 12.10 0.49 9.00
N PHE A 135 11.31 -0.54 9.31
CA PHE A 135 11.49 -1.34 10.52
C PHE A 135 12.76 -2.17 10.44
N MET A 136 13.01 -2.80 9.30
CA MET A 136 14.21 -3.63 9.10
C MET A 136 15.49 -2.78 9.11
N GLU A 137 15.47 -1.59 8.52
CA GLU A 137 16.58 -0.63 8.59
C GLU A 137 16.89 -0.23 10.04
N LEU A 138 15.86 0.08 10.84
CA LEU A 138 16.02 0.45 12.25
C LEU A 138 16.49 -0.72 13.11
N LEU A 139 15.98 -1.93 12.89
CA LEU A 139 16.43 -3.14 13.61
C LEU A 139 17.89 -3.47 13.27
N HIS A 140 18.28 -3.33 12.00
CA HIS A 140 19.65 -3.49 11.58
C HIS A 140 20.57 -2.46 12.26
N GLU A 141 20.16 -1.19 12.28
CA GLU A 141 20.90 -0.15 13.00
C GLU A 141 21.08 -0.50 14.49
N ALA A 142 19.99 -0.82 15.19
CA ALA A 142 20.04 -1.21 16.60
C ALA A 142 20.95 -2.41 16.88
N TRP A 143 20.97 -3.39 15.98
CA TRP A 143 21.86 -4.54 16.10
C TRP A 143 23.33 -4.13 15.92
N THR A 144 23.64 -3.33 14.90
CA THR A 144 25.02 -2.88 14.63
C THR A 144 25.57 -1.90 15.67
N THR A 145 24.71 -1.14 16.34
CA THR A 145 25.09 -0.23 17.43
C THR A 145 25.13 -0.91 18.80
N GLY A 146 24.74 -2.20 18.89
CA GLY A 146 24.69 -2.95 20.14
C GLY A 146 23.54 -2.56 21.07
N GLU A 147 22.51 -1.86 20.56
CA GLU A 147 21.28 -1.56 21.30
C GLU A 147 20.36 -2.78 21.43
N ILE A 148 20.48 -3.76 20.52
CA ILE A 148 19.74 -5.04 20.55
C ILE A 148 20.72 -6.18 20.28
N GLU A 149 20.68 -7.20 21.14
CA GLU A 149 21.37 -8.47 20.90
C GLU A 149 20.53 -9.36 19.98
N ALA A 150 21.19 -10.06 19.05
CA ALA A 150 20.49 -11.06 18.25
C ALA A 150 19.96 -12.17 19.17
N PRO A 151 18.66 -12.55 19.06
CA PRO A 151 18.17 -13.69 19.81
C PRO A 151 18.95 -14.95 19.37
N PRO A 152 19.12 -15.94 20.26
CA PRO A 152 19.66 -17.23 19.85
C PRO A 152 18.80 -17.80 18.69
N PRO A 153 19.40 -18.56 17.75
CA PRO A 153 18.67 -19.08 16.60
C PRO A 153 17.45 -19.87 17.07
N GLY A 154 16.28 -19.48 16.55
CA GLY A 154 15.02 -20.17 16.81
C GLY A 154 14.94 -21.52 16.09
N PRO A 155 13.94 -22.35 16.41
CA PRO A 155 13.68 -23.56 15.64
C PRO A 155 13.43 -23.23 14.16
N PRO A 156 13.74 -24.15 13.22
CA PRO A 156 13.48 -23.93 11.80
C PRO A 156 12.01 -23.54 11.56
N ILE A 157 11.78 -22.50 10.76
CA ILE A 157 10.43 -22.14 10.33
C ILE A 157 9.95 -23.24 9.37
N ASP A 158 8.88 -23.93 9.75
CA ASP A 158 8.24 -24.91 8.87
C ASP A 158 7.54 -24.16 7.72
N THR A 159 8.17 -24.19 6.55
CA THR A 159 7.71 -23.53 5.33
C THR A 159 6.67 -24.37 4.57
N LYS A 160 6.24 -25.51 5.10
CA LYS A 160 5.28 -26.42 4.44
C LYS A 160 3.87 -26.42 5.03
N ALA A 161 3.57 -25.55 5.99
CA ALA A 161 2.24 -25.41 6.55
C ALA A 161 1.49 -24.22 5.92
N THR A 162 1.15 -24.30 4.63
CA THR A 162 0.11 -23.46 4.02
C THR A 162 -0.53 -24.19 2.85
#